data_AF-A0A485CG98-F1
#
_entry.id   AF-A0A485CG98-F1
#
_cell.length_a   1.000
_cell.length_b   1.000
_cell.length_c   1.000
_cell.angle_alpha   90.00
_cell.angle_beta   90.00
_cell.angle_gamma   90.00
#
_symmetry.space_group_name_H-M   'P 1'
#
loop_
_entity.id
_entity.type
_entity.pdbx_description
1 polymer ?
#
loop_
_entity_poly.entity_id
_entity_poly.type
_entity_poly.pdbx_seq_one_letter_code
_entity_poly.pdbx_strand_id
1 'polypeptide(L)' 'MIHCKRVYDPAEAGDGYRVLVDRLWPRGMKKEALRYDEWCKSLSPSFGAT' A
#
# COMPACT_ATOMS: atom_id res chain seq x y z
N MET A 1 1.77 -7.55 14.98
CA MET A 1 1.47 -8.45 13.85
C MET A 1 1.37 -7.59 12.60
N ILE A 2 1.92 -8.02 11.47
CA ILE A 2 1.87 -7.27 10.21
C ILE A 2 0.85 -7.96 9.31
N HIS A 3 -0.02 -7.17 8.67
CA HIS A 3 -1.07 -7.67 7.77
C HIS A 3 -0.85 -7.12 6.37
N CYS A 4 -0.99 -7.99 5.36
CA CYS A 4 -0.96 -7.59 3.96
C CYS A 4 -2.40 -7.42 3.47
N LYS A 5 -2.68 -6.28 2.82
CA LYS A 5 -3.99 -5.95 2.26
C LYS A 5 -3.80 -5.35 0.88
N ARG A 6 -4.65 -5.69 -0.08
CA ARG A 6 -4.51 -5.12 -1.42
C ARG A 6 -5.02 -3.68 -1.40
N VAL A 7 -4.45 -2.86 -2.28
CA VAL A 7 -4.90 -1.46 -2.48
C VAL A 7 -6.38 -1.34 -2.85
N TYR A 8 -6.97 -2.39 -3.42
CA TYR A 8 -8.38 -2.44 -3.80
C TYR A 8 -9.30 -2.90 -2.67
N ASP A 9 -8.76 -3.44 -1.58
CA ASP A 9 -9.56 -3.80 -0.41
C ASP A 9 -9.92 -2.54 0.38
N PRO A 10 -11.17 -2.42 0.88
CA PRO A 10 -11.63 -1.25 1.61
C PRO A 10 -10.83 -1.06 2.90
N ALA A 11 -10.55 0.18 3.28
CA ALA A 11 -9.94 0.48 4.57
C ALA A 11 -10.87 0.08 5.72
N GLU A 12 -10.34 -0.57 6.74
CA GLU A 12 -11.09 -0.98 7.93
C GLU A 12 -10.59 -0.26 9.18
N ALA A 13 -11.47 -0.06 10.17
CA ALA A 13 -11.13 0.65 11.40
C ALA A 13 -10.00 -0.04 12.20
N GLY A 14 -9.80 -1.35 12.00
CA GLY A 14 -8.74 -2.14 12.63
C GLY A 14 -7.39 -2.12 11.89
N ASP A 15 -7.29 -1.51 10.71
CA ASP A 15 -6.04 -1.50 9.91
C ASP A 15 -4.91 -0.71 10.61
N GLY A 16 -5.24 0.18 11.55
CA GLY A 16 -4.25 0.99 12.26
C GLY A 16 -3.45 1.88 11.31
N TYR A 17 -2.12 1.72 11.33
CA TYR A 17 -1.19 2.49 10.49
C TYR A 17 -0.94 1.79 9.15
N ARG A 18 -1.25 2.46 8.04
CA ARG A 18 -1.21 1.89 6.69
C ARG A 18 -0.04 2.43 5.88
N VAL A 19 0.85 1.53 5.46
CA VAL A 19 2.00 1.86 4.61
C VAL A 19 1.77 1.32 3.20
N LEU A 20 1.76 2.20 2.21
CA LEU A 20 1.83 1.80 0.81
C LEU A 20 3.28 1.48 0.46
N VAL A 21 3.56 0.23 0.12
CA VAL A 21 4.91 -0.24 -0.24
C VAL A 21 5.12 -0.38 -1.75
N ASP A 22 4.11 -0.08 -2.55
CA ASP A 22 4.19 -0.23 -4.00
C ASP A 22 5.03 0.87 -4.65
N ARG A 23 5.85 0.55 -5.65
CA ARG A 23 6.67 1.57 -6.35
C ARG A 23 5.80 2.45 -7.24
N LEU A 24 4.81 1.83 -7.86
CA LEU A 24 3.91 2.47 -8.80
C LEU A 24 2.56 2.70 -8.13
N TRP A 25 1.94 3.82 -8.48
CA TRP A 25 0.58 4.08 -8.05
C TRP A 25 -0.38 3.09 -8.71
N PRO A 26 -1.34 2.48 -7.96
CA PRO A 26 -2.30 1.56 -8.55
C PRO A 26 -3.15 2.21 -9.63
N ARG A 27 -3.26 1.53 -10.77
CA ARG A 27 -4.03 2.01 -11.92
C ARG A 27 -5.52 2.12 -11.57
N GLY A 28 -6.16 3.18 -12.07
CA GLY A 28 -7.59 3.42 -11.87
C GLY A 28 -7.97 3.96 -10.49
N MET A 29 -6.99 4.24 -9.61
CA MET A 29 -7.25 4.76 -8.27
C MET A 29 -6.83 6.23 -8.18
N LYS A 30 -7.67 7.07 -7.57
CA LYS A 30 -7.29 8.45 -7.24
C LYS A 30 -6.46 8.46 -5.95
N LYS A 31 -5.55 9.44 -5.79
CA LYS A 31 -4.71 9.55 -4.59
C LYS A 31 -5.53 9.65 -3.31
N GLU A 32 -6.65 10.36 -3.38
CA GLU A 32 -7.55 10.60 -2.26
C GLU A 32 -8.43 9.39 -1.95
N ALA A 33 -8.57 8.45 -2.90
CA ALA A 33 -9.36 7.24 -2.74
C ALA A 33 -8.61 6.14 -1.97
N LEU A 34 -7.28 6.17 -1.96
CA LEU A 34 -6.47 5.25 -1.18
C LEU A 34 -6.11 5.87 0.15
N ARG A 35 -6.60 5.28 1.24
CA ARG A 35 -6.24 5.72 2.58
C ARG A 35 -4.90 5.09 3.00
N TYR A 36 -3.84 5.88 3.03
CA TYR A 36 -2.53 5.46 3.53
C TYR A 36 -1.95 6.58 4.39
N ASP A 37 -1.16 6.21 5.39
CA ASP A 37 -0.47 7.15 6.27
C ASP A 37 0.92 7.49 5.73
N GLU A 38 1.58 6.51 5.11
CA GLU A 38 2.91 6.68 4.49
C GLU A 38 3.01 5.93 3.16
N TRP A 39 3.75 6.51 2.20
CA TRP A 39 4.14 5.84 0.96
C TRP A 39 5.63 5.52 0.97
N CYS A 40 5.96 4.32 1.44
CA CYS A 40 7.33 3.84 1.60
C CYS A 40 7.84 3.10 0.35
N LYS A 41 8.30 3.88 -0.64
CA LYS A 41 8.80 3.34 -1.93
C LYS A 41 10.08 2.51 -1.79
N SER A 42 10.87 2.70 -0.74
CA SER A 42 12.11 1.94 -0.51
C SER A 42 11.83 0.46 -0.18
N LEU A 43 10.67 0.16 0.40
CA LEU A 43 10.22 -1.20 0.68
C LEU A 43 9.61 -1.90 -0.54
N SER A 44 9.51 -1.20 -1.68
CA SER A 44 8.97 -1.81 -2.89
C SER A 44 9.84 -2.97 -3.36
N PRO A 45 9.22 -4.09 -3.79
CA PRO A 45 9.97 -5.21 -4.34
C PRO A 45 10.82 -4.70 -5.52
N SER A 46 12.13 -4.91 -5.41
CA SER A 46 13.05 -4.65 -6.52
C SER A 46 13.02 -5.84 -7.46
N PHE A 47 13.15 -5.55 -8.75
CA PHE A 47 13.23 -6.58 -9.78
C PHE A 47 14.53 -7.38 -9.54
N GLY A 48 14.43 -8.56 -8.92
CA GLY A 48 15.58 -9.43 -8.68
C GLY A 48 15.72 -10.00 -7.25
N ALA A 49 14.64 -10.39 -6.59
CA ALA A 49 14.74 -11.36 -5.48
C ALA A 49 14.59 -12.78 -6.07
N THR A 50 15.70 -13.31 -6.59
CA THR A 50 15.92 -14.74 -6.81
C THR A 50 16.74 -15.27 -5.65
#